data_AF-A0A7V8YU09-F1
#
_entry.id   AF-A0A7V8YU09-F1
#
_cell.length_a   1.000
_cell.length_b   1.000
_cell.length_c   1.000
_cell.angle_alpha   90.00
_cell.angle_beta   90.00
_cell.angle_gamma   90.00
#
_symmetry.space_group_name_H-M   'P 1'
#
loop_
_entity.id
_entity.type
_entity.pdbx_description
1 polymer ?
#
loop_
_entity_poly.entity_id
_entity_poly.type
_entity_poly.pdbx_seq_one_letter_code
_entity_poly.pdbx_strand_id
1 'polypeptide(L)' 'MSVSGRRKVTVVGAGNTGATCAQVLAQRDYADIVLTDIKDGLPQGKALDL' A
#
# COMPACT_ATOMS: atom_id res chain seq x y z
N MET A 1 8.43 10.53 -12.28
CA MET A 1 7.89 10.30 -10.92
C MET A 1 6.87 11.40 -10.68
N SER A 2 5.57 11.09 -10.73
CA SER A 2 4.53 12.09 -10.51
C SER A 2 4.65 12.57 -9.06
N VAL A 3 5.06 13.82 -8.86
CA VAL A 3 5.00 14.44 -7.53
C VAL A 3 3.61 15.06 -7.42
N SER A 4 2.63 14.21 -7.11
CA SER A 4 1.31 14.61 -6.65
C SER A 4 1.46 15.29 -5.28
N GLY A 5 0.67 16.33 -5.01
CA GLY A 5 0.59 16.97 -3.67
C GLY A 5 -0.05 16.07 -2.60
N ARG A 6 -0.46 14.85 -2.98
CA ARG A 6 -1.08 13.86 -2.12
C ARG A 6 -0.07 13.29 -1.13
N ARG A 7 -0.53 13.08 0.11
CA ARG A 7 0.31 12.51 1.18
C ARG A 7 0.75 11.10 0.77
N LYS A 8 1.99 10.73 1.06
CA LYS A 8 2.52 9.38 0.77
C LYS A 8 2.66 8.57 2.04
N VAL A 9 2.12 7.36 2.06
CA VAL A 9 2.21 6.41 3.18
C VAL A 9 2.88 5.14 2.70
N THR A 10 3.93 4.69 3.40
CA THR A 10 4.61 3.43 3.12
C THR A 10 4.27 2.42 4.20
N VAL A 11 3.72 1.27 3.78
CA VAL A 11 3.43 0.13 4.64
C VAL A 11 4.51 -0.92 4.41
N VAL A 12 5.31 -1.17 5.45
CA VAL A 12 6.39 -2.17 5.43
C VAL A 12 5.87 -3.46 6.07
N GLY A 13 5.80 -4.51 5.27
CA GLY A 13 5.16 -5.79 5.59
C GLY A 13 3.77 -5.91 4.97
N ALA A 14 3.60 -6.82 4.03
CA ALA A 14 2.35 -7.18 3.34
C ALA A 14 1.67 -8.42 3.97
N GLY A 15 1.96 -8.71 5.23
CA GLY A 15 1.20 -9.67 6.04
C GLY A 15 -0.24 -9.22 6.29
N ASN A 16 -0.99 -9.95 7.11
CA ASN A 16 -2.42 -9.66 7.34
C ASN A 16 -2.68 -8.22 7.81
N THR A 17 -1.95 -7.76 8.84
CA THR A 17 -2.11 -6.41 9.37
C THR A 17 -1.74 -5.33 8.36
N GLY A 18 -0.63 -5.50 7.65
CA GLY A 18 -0.18 -4.53 6.65
C GLY A 18 -1.13 -4.46 5.45
N ALA A 19 -1.66 -5.61 5.02
CA ALA A 19 -2.69 -5.67 3.98
C ALA A 19 -3.98 -4.97 4.40
N THR A 20 -4.49 -5.23 5.61
CA THR A 20 -5.68 -4.52 6.13
C THR A 20 -5.43 -3.02 6.28
N CYS A 21 -4.24 -2.62 6.74
CA CYS A 21 -3.87 -1.20 6.82
C CYS A 21 -3.89 -0.54 5.44
N ALA A 22 -3.25 -1.16 4.44
CA ALA A 22 -3.25 -0.68 3.07
C ALA A 22 -4.67 -0.62 2.48
N GLN A 23 -5.54 -1.59 2.79
CA GLN A 23 -6.94 -1.59 2.38
C GLN A 23 -7.74 -0.42 2.95
N VAL A 24 -7.62 -0.16 4.25
CA VAL A 24 -8.30 0.98 4.89
C VAL A 24 -7.77 2.31 4.36
N LEU A 25 -6.46 2.41 4.11
CA LEU A 25 -5.86 3.59 3.49
C LEU A 25 -6.39 3.81 2.07
N ALA A 26 -6.52 2.73 1.27
CA ALA A 26 -7.03 2.78 -0.10
C ALA A 26 -8.51 3.23 -0.12
N GLN A 27 -9.34 2.65 0.76
CA GLN A 27 -10.76 3.02 0.90
C GLN A 27 -10.98 4.49 1.28
N ARG A 28 -10.04 5.10 2.01
CA ARG A 28 -10.16 6.50 2.45
C ARG A 28 -9.62 7.51 1.43
N ASP A 29 -8.88 7.05 0.42
CA ASP A 29 -8.46 7.82 -0.76
C ASP A 29 -7.83 9.22 -0.48
N TYR A 30 -7.08 9.38 0.62
CA TYR A 30 -6.39 10.66 0.93
C TYR A 30 -4.87 10.60 0.78
N ALA A 31 -4.32 9.42 0.49
CA ALA A 31 -2.88 9.20 0.40
C ALA A 31 -2.52 8.23 -0.72
N ASP A 32 -1.32 8.40 -1.28
CA ASP A 32 -0.68 7.43 -2.17
C ASP A 32 0.03 6.39 -1.32
N ILE A 33 -0.18 5.11 -1.62
CA ILE A 33 0.25 4.00 -0.77
C ILE A 33 1.40 3.26 -1.46
N VAL A 34 2.44 2.96 -0.71
CA VAL A 34 3.50 2.03 -1.11
C VAL A 34 3.46 0.83 -0.19
N LEU A 35 3.20 -0.36 -0.74
CA LEU A 35 3.25 -1.62 0.00
C LEU A 35 4.54 -2.35 -0.36
N THR A 36 5.34 -2.71 0.63
CA THR A 36 6.61 -3.43 0.45
C THR A 36 6.71 -4.61 1.41
N ASP A 37 7.33 -5.69 0.98
CA ASP A 37 7.57 -6.89 1.77
C ASP A 37 8.86 -7.57 1.28
N ILE A 38 9.45 -8.41 2.11
CA ILE A 38 10.60 -9.25 1.74
C ILE A 38 10.21 -10.38 0.79
N LYS A 39 8.93 -10.76 0.77
CA LYS A 39 8.42 -11.82 -0.10
C LYS A 39 8.00 -11.24 -1.45
N ASP A 40 8.74 -11.62 -2.49
CA ASP A 40 8.43 -11.22 -3.87
C ASP A 40 7.03 -11.67 -4.31
N GLY A 41 6.37 -10.84 -5.12
CA GLY A 41 5.05 -11.08 -5.69
C GLY A 41 3.87 -10.83 -4.72
N LEU A 42 4.09 -10.96 -3.41
CA LEU A 42 3.04 -10.76 -2.40
C LEU A 42 2.54 -9.31 -2.34
N PRO A 43 3.40 -8.28 -2.18
CA PRO A 43 2.93 -6.90 -2.12
C PRO A 43 2.32 -6.44 -3.44
N GLN A 44 2.82 -6.94 -4.58
CA GLN A 44 2.29 -6.60 -5.92
C GLN A 44 0.90 -7.18 -6.13
N GLY A 45 0.68 -8.44 -5.76
CA GLY A 45 -0.65 -9.07 -5.87
C GLY A 45 -1.68 -8.40 -4.98
N LYS A 46 -1.30 -8.03 -3.74
CA LYS A 46 -2.19 -7.27 -2.85
C LYS A 46 -2.43 -5.85 -3.34
N ALA A 47 -1.41 -5.15 -3.83
CA ALA A 47 -1.56 -3.81 -4.37
C ALA A 47 -2.39 -3.76 -5.67
N LEU A 48 -2.51 -4.87 -6.40
CA LEU A 48 -3.41 -4.99 -7.56
C LEU A 48 -4.88 -5.10 -7.15
N ASP A 49 -5.15 -5.68 -5.98
CA ASP A 49 -6.49 -5.88 -5.41
C ASP A 49 -7.03 -4.61 -4.72
N LEU A 50 -6.13 -3.74 -4.27
CA LEU A 50 -6.42 -2.47 -3.57
C LEU A 50 -6.64 -1.31 -4.55
#